data_AF-A0A354XIQ0-F1
#
_entry.id   AF-A0A354XIQ0-F1
#
_cell.length_a   1.000
_cell.length_b   1.000
_cell.length_c   1.000
_cell.angle_alpha   90.00
_cell.angle_beta   90.00
_cell.angle_gamma   90.00
#
_symmetry.space_group_name_H-M   'P 1'
#
loop_
_entity.id
_entity.type
_entity.pdbx_description
1 polymer ?
#
loop_
_entity_poly.entity_id
_entity_poly.type
_entity_poly.pdbx_seq_one_letter_code
_entity_poly.pdbx_strand_id
1 'polypeptide(L)'
;NYALYEQTSGHGDGHTLRTVLNLVWERLSVPNASIDFARQAEKLAECEPPEGDESFGARRALDAVVSISALLDTLQGESPEAVLDVSRTSRAGVRAFIELTEGEVDAQALALIIRDHPLMEDENDFQDAVLEAVSGSINKTTLKEIRTLGRNNGISNLGLTLDEEAGAE
;
A
#
# COMPACT_ATOMS: atom_id res chain seq x y z
N ASN A 1 0.43 -7.80 0.65
CA ASN A 1 1.39 -7.78 -0.48
C ASN A 1 2.82 -8.01 -0.01
N TYR A 2 3.51 -7.01 0.58
CA TYR A 2 4.90 -7.17 1.04
C TYR A 2 5.13 -8.41 1.93
N ALA A 3 4.30 -8.58 2.97
CA ALA A 3 4.44 -9.72 3.88
C ALA A 3 4.17 -11.08 3.21
N LEU A 4 3.34 -11.12 2.16
CA LEU A 4 3.13 -12.34 1.38
C LEU A 4 4.35 -12.63 0.50
N TYR A 5 4.96 -11.59 -0.09
CA TYR A 5 6.23 -11.72 -0.79
C TYR A 5 7.32 -12.24 0.17
N GLU A 6 7.45 -11.66 1.36
CA GLU A 6 8.39 -12.10 2.40
C GLU A 6 8.21 -13.58 2.76
N GLN A 7 6.97 -14.02 2.99
CA GLN A 7 6.67 -15.42 3.31
C GLN A 7 6.99 -16.38 2.16
N THR A 8 6.76 -15.97 0.91
CA THR A 8 6.89 -16.84 -0.28
C THR A 8 8.31 -16.86 -0.85
N SER A 9 9.04 -15.74 -0.80
CA SER A 9 10.39 -15.62 -1.34
C SER A 9 11.47 -15.87 -0.29
N GLY A 10 11.15 -15.73 1.00
CA GLY A 10 12.12 -15.72 2.10
C GLY A 10 12.98 -14.45 2.16
N HIS A 11 12.63 -13.41 1.40
CA HIS A 11 13.35 -12.14 1.32
C HIS A 11 12.47 -10.97 1.78
N GLY A 12 13.08 -10.01 2.47
CA GLY A 12 12.41 -8.79 2.95
C GLY A 12 12.41 -8.70 4.47
N ASP A 13 11.97 -7.54 4.98
CA ASP A 13 11.83 -7.25 6.41
C ASP A 13 10.49 -6.54 6.66
N GLY A 14 9.41 -7.32 6.75
CA GLY A 14 8.08 -6.79 6.98
C GLY A 14 7.94 -6.15 8.37
N HIS A 15 8.80 -6.52 9.32
CA HIS A 15 8.83 -5.91 10.65
C HIS A 15 9.32 -4.47 10.59
N THR A 16 10.42 -4.21 9.89
CA THR A 16 10.95 -2.86 9.67
C THR A 16 9.95 -2.00 8.90
N LEU A 17 9.41 -2.51 7.79
CA LEU A 17 8.39 -1.82 7.01
C LEU A 17 7.19 -1.38 7.87
N ARG A 18 6.66 -2.31 8.69
CA ARG A 18 5.53 -2.04 9.59
C ARG A 18 5.89 -1.07 10.70
N THR A 19 7.12 -1.12 11.20
CA THR A 19 7.60 -0.20 12.23
C THR A 19 7.64 1.23 11.69
N VAL A 20 8.15 1.45 10.49
CA VAL A 20 8.18 2.78 9.86
C VAL A 20 6.77 3.29 9.59
N LEU A 21 5.87 2.46 9.06
CA LEU A 21 4.47 2.83 8.89
C LEU A 21 3.78 3.20 10.22
N ASN A 22 4.12 2.52 11.32
CA ASN A 22 3.59 2.87 12.64
C ASN A 22 4.10 4.24 13.12
N LEU A 23 5.35 4.60 12.83
CA LEU A 23 5.90 5.92 13.14
C LEU A 23 5.17 7.02 12.35
N VAL A 24 4.81 6.79 11.09
CA VAL A 24 3.96 7.70 10.30
C VAL A 24 2.63 7.95 11.02
N TRP A 25 1.95 6.90 11.47
CA TRP A 25 0.70 7.02 12.25
C TRP A 25 0.89 7.76 13.58
N GLU A 26 2.01 7.52 14.26
CA GLU A 26 2.35 8.23 15.50
C GLU A 26 2.54 9.74 15.22
N ARG A 27 3.29 10.09 14.17
CA ARG A 27 3.55 11.46 13.76
C ARG A 27 2.27 12.24 13.43
N LEU A 28 1.29 11.57 12.84
CA LEU A 28 -0.02 12.15 12.52
C LEU A 28 -0.93 12.29 13.75
N SER A 29 -0.77 11.46 14.79
CA SER A 29 -1.67 11.40 15.93
C SER A 29 -1.18 12.13 17.18
N VAL A 30 0.14 12.27 17.33
CA VAL A 30 0.80 12.84 18.51
C VAL A 30 1.44 14.18 18.15
N PRO A 31 1.01 15.29 18.76
CA PRO A 31 1.67 16.58 18.61
C PRO A 31 3.14 16.48 19.03
N ASN A 32 4.05 17.00 18.19
CA ASN A 32 5.51 17.00 18.41
C ASN A 32 6.19 15.62 18.42
N ALA A 33 5.54 14.54 17.98
CA ALA A 33 6.26 13.30 17.72
C ALA A 33 7.36 13.56 16.67
N SER A 34 8.58 13.11 16.95
CA SER A 34 9.74 13.27 16.08
C SER A 34 10.06 11.96 15.39
N ILE A 35 10.29 12.01 14.08
CA ILE A 35 10.82 10.90 13.30
C ILE A 35 12.25 11.27 12.91
N ASP A 36 13.19 10.36 13.16
CA ASP A 36 14.51 10.41 12.53
C ASP A 36 14.37 9.90 11.09
N PHE A 37 14.04 10.82 10.18
CA PHE A 37 13.69 10.52 8.79
C PHE A 37 14.84 9.88 8.03
N ALA A 38 16.06 10.40 8.16
CA ALA A 38 17.26 9.85 7.53
C ALA A 38 17.44 8.38 7.92
N ARG A 39 17.35 8.08 9.23
CA ARG A 39 17.45 6.70 9.72
C ARG A 39 16.31 5.80 9.24
N GLN A 40 15.08 6.32 9.10
CA GLN A 40 13.97 5.50 8.60
C GLN A 40 14.07 5.27 7.10
N ALA A 41 14.57 6.23 6.33
CA ALA A 41 14.82 6.08 4.90
C ALA A 41 15.91 5.02 4.63
N GLU A 42 17.03 5.06 5.38
CA GLU A 42 18.07 4.02 5.30
C GLU A 42 17.51 2.61 5.54
N LYS A 43 16.68 2.46 6.58
CA LYS A 43 16.01 1.19 6.89
C LYS A 43 15.01 0.74 5.82
N LEU A 44 14.27 1.66 5.22
CA LEU A 44 13.32 1.33 4.14
C LEU A 44 14.04 0.88 2.88
N ALA A 45 15.19 1.48 2.55
CA ALA A 45 16.00 1.05 1.40
C ALA A 45 16.46 -0.41 1.56
N GLU A 46 16.79 -0.85 2.77
CA GLU A 46 17.11 -2.26 3.06
C GLU A 46 15.90 -3.20 2.93
N CYS A 47 14.67 -2.68 2.92
CA CYS A 47 13.46 -3.46 2.72
C CYS A 47 13.13 -3.69 1.24
N GLU A 48 13.86 -3.07 0.29
CA GLU A 48 13.61 -3.29 -1.13
C GLU A 48 13.87 -4.75 -1.53
N PRO A 49 13.04 -5.33 -2.42
CA PRO A 49 13.33 -6.62 -3.03
C PRO A 49 14.71 -6.63 -3.73
N PRO A 50 15.37 -7.79 -3.87
CA PRO A 50 16.64 -7.88 -4.59
C PRO A 50 16.51 -7.35 -6.03
N GLU A 51 17.51 -6.59 -6.52
CA GLU A 51 17.48 -5.95 -7.86
C GLU A 51 17.21 -6.90 -9.04
N GLY A 52 17.47 -8.20 -8.87
CA GLY A 52 17.22 -9.22 -9.90
C GLY A 52 15.89 -9.97 -9.78
N ASP A 53 15.09 -9.70 -8.74
CA ASP A 53 13.79 -10.34 -8.57
C ASP A 53 12.71 -9.59 -9.36
N GLU A 54 12.42 -10.08 -10.55
CA GLU A 54 11.38 -9.52 -11.42
C GLU A 54 9.99 -10.11 -11.17
N SER A 55 9.82 -10.91 -10.11
CA SER A 55 8.54 -11.54 -9.81
C SER A 55 7.46 -10.50 -9.54
N PHE A 56 6.20 -10.89 -9.78
CA PHE A 56 5.06 -10.04 -9.46
C PHE A 56 5.04 -9.65 -7.97
N GLY A 57 5.36 -10.61 -7.09
CA GLY A 57 5.47 -10.38 -5.65
C GLY A 57 6.51 -9.33 -5.29
N ALA A 58 7.70 -9.39 -5.89
CA ALA A 58 8.74 -8.40 -5.69
C ALA A 58 8.27 -7.00 -6.13
N ARG A 59 7.65 -6.86 -7.31
CA ARG A 59 7.11 -5.55 -7.74
C ARG A 59 6.08 -4.99 -6.76
N ARG A 60 5.18 -5.82 -6.23
CA ARG A 60 4.19 -5.41 -5.22
C ARG A 60 4.81 -5.11 -3.85
N ALA A 61 5.93 -5.74 -3.51
CA ALA A 61 6.70 -5.41 -2.32
C ALA A 61 7.41 -4.06 -2.48
N LEU A 62 8.04 -3.81 -3.63
CA LEU A 62 8.66 -2.53 -3.97
C LEU A 62 7.64 -1.38 -3.94
N ASP A 63 6.45 -1.58 -4.53
CA ASP A 63 5.36 -0.59 -4.47
C ASP A 63 5.04 -0.16 -3.03
N ALA A 64 5.07 -1.10 -2.07
CA ALA A 64 4.83 -0.82 -0.66
C ALA A 64 5.98 -0.04 -0.01
N VAL A 65 7.23 -0.38 -0.33
CA VAL A 65 8.42 0.35 0.18
C VAL A 65 8.40 1.80 -0.33
N VAL A 66 8.27 1.97 -1.65
CA VAL A 66 8.24 3.29 -2.30
C VAL A 66 7.09 4.14 -1.79
N SER A 67 5.92 3.53 -1.57
CA SER A 67 4.77 4.26 -1.01
C SER A 67 5.04 4.79 0.40
N ILE A 68 5.72 4.03 1.26
CA ILE A 68 6.06 4.49 2.61
C ILE A 68 7.18 5.55 2.56
N SER A 69 8.16 5.41 1.66
CA SER A 69 9.19 6.44 1.44
C SER A 69 8.55 7.77 1.02
N ALA A 70 7.61 7.73 0.06
CA ALA A 70 6.86 8.93 -0.36
C ALA A 70 6.11 9.61 0.81
N LEU A 71 5.57 8.82 1.76
CA LEU A 71 4.94 9.37 2.96
C LEU A 71 5.96 10.05 3.88
N LEU A 72 7.17 9.51 4.04
CA LEU A 72 8.23 10.15 4.81
C LEU A 72 8.66 11.48 4.19
N ASP A 73 8.88 11.52 2.89
CA ASP A 73 9.28 12.73 2.15
C ASP A 73 8.18 13.82 2.23
N THR A 74 6.91 13.40 2.14
CA THR A 74 5.76 14.29 2.34
C THR A 74 5.75 14.87 3.76
N LEU A 75 6.00 14.07 4.78
CA LEU A 75 6.03 14.52 6.18
C LEU A 75 7.21 15.47 6.49
N GLN A 76 8.30 15.37 5.71
CA GLN A 76 9.42 16.31 5.75
C GLN A 76 9.11 17.64 5.03
N GLY A 77 8.05 17.66 4.20
CA GLY A 77 7.68 18.81 3.37
C GLY A 77 8.48 18.89 2.07
N GLU A 78 9.13 17.79 1.67
CA GLU A 78 10.01 17.75 0.49
C GLU A 78 9.25 17.51 -0.81
N SER A 79 8.17 16.71 -0.77
CA SER A 79 7.32 16.43 -1.94
C SER A 79 5.86 16.24 -1.54
N PRO A 80 5.07 17.32 -1.39
CA PRO A 80 3.65 17.25 -1.06
C PRO A 80 2.80 16.48 -2.09
N GLU A 81 3.24 16.46 -3.35
CA GLU A 81 2.58 15.77 -4.46
C GLU A 81 2.84 14.26 -4.49
N ALA A 82 3.87 13.75 -3.80
CA ALA A 82 4.22 12.33 -3.81
C ALA A 82 3.07 11.42 -3.33
N VAL A 83 2.17 11.94 -2.49
CA VAL A 83 0.97 11.20 -2.04
C VAL A 83 0.00 10.87 -3.17
N LEU A 84 -0.03 11.68 -4.24
CA LEU A 84 -0.84 11.38 -5.43
C LEU A 84 -0.29 10.17 -6.17
N ASP A 85 1.02 10.01 -6.19
CA ASP A 85 1.68 8.85 -6.79
C ASP A 85 1.42 7.59 -5.97
N VAL A 86 1.28 7.67 -4.63
CA VAL A 86 0.84 6.53 -3.80
C VAL A 86 -0.54 6.02 -4.22
N SER A 87 -1.51 6.93 -4.43
CA SER A 87 -2.85 6.59 -4.91
C SER A 87 -2.80 5.90 -6.28
N ARG A 88 -1.97 6.41 -7.20
CA ARG A 88 -1.80 5.84 -8.55
C ARG A 88 -1.11 4.48 -8.51
N THR A 89 -0.08 4.33 -7.69
CA THR A 89 0.66 3.08 -7.49
C THR A 89 -0.26 1.98 -6.95
N SER A 90 -1.14 2.30 -6.00
CA SER A 90 -2.12 1.33 -5.50
C SER A 90 -3.03 0.79 -6.61
N ARG A 91 -3.64 1.68 -7.41
CA ARG A 91 -4.49 1.30 -8.57
C ARG A 91 -3.71 0.57 -9.65
N ALA A 92 -2.47 0.98 -9.92
CA ALA A 92 -1.60 0.30 -10.88
C ALA A 92 -1.26 -1.12 -10.43
N GLY A 93 -1.12 -1.34 -9.11
CA GLY A 93 -0.95 -2.67 -8.53
C GLY A 93 -2.13 -3.59 -8.81
N VAL A 94 -3.36 -3.11 -8.59
CA VAL A 94 -4.61 -3.84 -8.90
C VAL A 94 -4.72 -4.13 -10.39
N ARG A 95 -4.49 -3.11 -11.22
CA ARG A 95 -4.48 -3.24 -12.69
C ARG A 95 -3.54 -4.35 -13.13
N ALA A 96 -2.30 -4.32 -12.68
CA ALA A 96 -1.30 -5.32 -13.05
C ALA A 96 -1.63 -6.72 -12.53
N PHE A 97 -2.35 -6.85 -11.41
CA PHE A 97 -2.83 -8.15 -10.93
C PHE A 97 -3.88 -8.73 -11.87
N ILE A 98 -4.87 -7.91 -12.27
CA ILE A 98 -5.91 -8.32 -13.22
C ILE A 98 -5.28 -8.71 -14.57
N GLU A 99 -4.32 -7.91 -15.06
CA GLU A 99 -3.57 -8.22 -16.28
C GLU A 99 -2.85 -9.58 -16.20
N LEU A 100 -2.29 -9.91 -15.04
CA LEU A 100 -1.62 -11.18 -14.82
C LEU A 100 -2.60 -12.37 -14.82
N THR A 101 -3.80 -12.20 -14.26
CA THR A 101 -4.77 -13.29 -14.11
C THR A 101 -5.62 -13.55 -15.36
N GLU A 102 -5.92 -12.51 -16.15
CA GLU A 102 -6.72 -12.62 -17.37
C GLU A 102 -5.95 -13.22 -18.55
N GLY A 103 -4.62 -13.13 -18.54
CA GLY A 103 -3.75 -13.66 -19.60
C GLY A 103 -3.75 -12.78 -20.85
N GLU A 104 -3.48 -13.37 -22.02
CA GLU A 104 -3.36 -12.63 -23.28
C GLU A 104 -4.74 -12.27 -23.85
N VAL A 105 -5.16 -11.03 -23.60
CA VAL A 105 -6.34 -10.39 -24.21
C VAL A 105 -5.92 -9.13 -24.98
N ASP A 106 -6.72 -8.72 -25.95
CA ASP A 106 -6.46 -7.46 -26.66
C ASP A 106 -6.59 -6.26 -25.70
N ALA A 107 -5.87 -5.18 -26.00
CA ALA A 107 -5.79 -4.03 -25.10
C ALA A 107 -7.14 -3.34 -24.85
N GLN A 108 -8.08 -3.39 -25.80
CA GLN A 108 -9.40 -2.77 -25.63
C GLN A 108 -10.29 -3.62 -24.73
N ALA A 109 -10.31 -4.93 -24.93
CA ALA A 109 -10.99 -5.87 -24.06
C ALA A 109 -10.41 -5.82 -22.63
N LEU A 110 -9.08 -5.80 -22.50
CA LEU A 110 -8.40 -5.70 -21.21
C LEU A 110 -8.80 -4.44 -20.44
N ALA A 111 -8.89 -3.29 -21.13
CA ALA A 111 -9.31 -2.04 -20.50
C ALA A 111 -10.75 -2.12 -19.96
N LEU A 112 -11.65 -2.80 -20.68
CA LEU A 112 -13.03 -3.05 -20.21
C LEU A 112 -13.04 -4.00 -19.02
N ILE A 113 -12.27 -5.10 -19.08
CA ILE A 113 -12.14 -6.05 -17.98
C ILE A 113 -11.65 -5.35 -16.73
N ILE A 114 -10.53 -4.61 -16.80
CA ILE A 114 -9.98 -3.87 -15.66
C ILE A 114 -11.00 -2.89 -15.09
N ARG A 115 -11.72 -2.15 -15.95
CA ARG A 115 -12.71 -1.16 -15.50
C ARG A 115 -13.86 -1.81 -14.74
N ASP A 116 -14.32 -2.97 -15.21
CA ASP A 116 -15.50 -3.66 -14.66
C ASP A 116 -15.13 -4.75 -13.63
N HIS A 117 -13.84 -4.86 -13.27
CA HIS A 117 -13.34 -5.90 -12.35
C HIS A 117 -13.67 -5.55 -10.89
N PRO A 118 -14.17 -6.49 -10.07
CA PRO A 118 -14.51 -6.24 -8.66
C PRO A 118 -13.35 -5.64 -7.84
N LEU A 119 -12.12 -6.16 -7.98
CA LEU A 119 -10.96 -5.55 -7.29
C LEU A 119 -10.70 -4.09 -7.67
N MET A 120 -11.01 -3.68 -8.89
CA MET A 120 -10.84 -2.28 -9.30
C MET A 120 -11.96 -1.40 -8.74
N GLU A 121 -13.19 -1.93 -8.67
CA GLU A 121 -14.32 -1.29 -7.98
C GLU A 121 -13.98 -1.11 -6.49
N ASP A 122 -13.60 -2.17 -5.80
CA ASP A 122 -13.20 -2.16 -4.38
C ASP A 122 -12.05 -1.16 -4.10
N GLU A 123 -11.05 -1.09 -4.98
CA GLU A 123 -9.94 -0.14 -4.85
C GLU A 123 -10.39 1.32 -5.02
N ASN A 124 -11.29 1.60 -5.98
CA ASN A 124 -11.81 2.96 -6.15
C ASN A 124 -12.69 3.35 -4.95
N ASP A 125 -13.57 2.45 -4.51
CA ASP A 125 -14.44 2.66 -3.34
C ASP A 125 -13.62 2.88 -2.06
N PHE A 126 -12.54 2.11 -1.87
CA PHE A 126 -11.62 2.31 -0.74
C PHE A 126 -10.95 3.69 -0.80
N GLN A 127 -10.44 4.12 -1.95
CA GLN A 127 -9.81 5.43 -2.09
C GLN A 127 -10.81 6.58 -1.90
N ASP A 128 -12.03 6.45 -2.41
CA ASP A 128 -13.10 7.43 -2.22
C ASP A 128 -13.51 7.53 -0.74
N ALA A 129 -13.65 6.39 -0.05
CA ALA A 129 -13.95 6.36 1.39
C ALA A 129 -12.83 7.00 2.24
N VAL A 130 -11.56 6.77 1.89
CA VAL A 130 -10.43 7.45 2.54
C VAL A 130 -10.48 8.95 2.28
N LEU A 131 -10.71 9.37 1.03
CA LEU A 131 -10.80 10.78 0.64
C LEU A 131 -11.94 11.49 1.37
N GLU A 132 -13.11 10.88 1.45
CA GLU A 132 -14.26 11.40 2.19
C GLU A 132 -13.90 11.58 3.68
N ALA A 133 -13.31 10.55 4.29
CA ALA A 133 -12.94 10.58 5.71
C ALA A 133 -11.92 11.68 6.04
N VAL A 134 -10.92 11.91 5.17
CA VAL A 134 -9.89 12.95 5.39
C VAL A 134 -10.36 14.36 4.99
N SER A 135 -11.42 14.48 4.19
CA SER A 135 -12.01 15.78 3.81
C SER A 135 -12.78 16.44 4.96
N GLY A 136 -13.13 15.67 5.99
CA GLY A 136 -13.76 16.16 7.21
C GLY A 136 -12.77 16.72 8.24
N SER A 137 -13.27 17.02 9.45
CA SER A 137 -12.41 17.43 10.56
C SER A 137 -11.63 16.23 11.10
N ILE A 138 -10.30 16.31 11.02
CA ILE A 138 -9.41 15.28 11.56
C ILE A 138 -9.18 15.52 13.05
N ASN A 139 -9.55 14.53 13.86
CA ASN A 139 -9.31 14.47 15.30
C ASN A 139 -8.83 13.06 15.68
N LYS A 140 -8.55 12.82 16.97
CA LYS A 140 -8.02 11.53 17.43
C LYS A 140 -8.95 10.33 17.16
N THR A 141 -10.26 10.55 17.15
CA THR A 141 -11.24 9.49 16.87
C THR A 141 -11.28 9.20 15.38
N THR A 142 -11.46 10.23 14.54
CA THR A 142 -11.51 10.05 13.08
C THR A 142 -10.21 9.50 12.52
N LEU A 143 -9.06 9.90 13.07
CA LEU A 143 -7.76 9.33 12.68
C LEU A 143 -7.64 7.84 13.02
N LYS A 144 -8.23 7.38 14.14
CA LYS A 144 -8.28 5.94 14.47
C LYS A 144 -9.20 5.19 13.52
N GLU A 145 -10.33 5.79 13.14
CA GLU A 145 -11.27 5.20 12.18
C GLU A 145 -10.62 5.07 10.80
N ILE A 146 -9.92 6.10 10.30
CA ILE A 146 -9.15 6.06 9.05
C ILE A 146 -8.05 5.00 9.14
N ARG A 147 -7.35 4.87 10.27
CA ARG A 147 -6.36 3.81 10.46
C ARG A 147 -6.99 2.41 10.43
N THR A 148 -8.19 2.24 10.99
CA THR A 148 -8.94 0.98 10.92
C THR A 148 -9.37 0.68 9.49
N LEU A 149 -9.93 1.67 8.78
CA LEU A 149 -10.26 1.59 7.36
C LEU A 149 -9.04 1.14 6.55
N GLY A 150 -7.89 1.79 6.73
CA GLY A 150 -6.66 1.45 6.04
C GLY A 150 -6.05 0.08 6.40
N ARG A 151 -6.48 -0.57 7.49
CA ARG A 151 -6.14 -1.98 7.74
C ARG A 151 -6.98 -2.94 6.91
N ASN A 152 -8.14 -2.49 6.42
CA ASN A 152 -9.04 -3.20 5.51
C ASN A 152 -9.23 -4.67 5.89
N ASN A 153 -9.50 -4.94 7.17
CA ASN A 153 -9.67 -6.30 7.70
C ASN A 153 -8.50 -7.28 7.42
N GLY A 154 -7.28 -6.76 7.18
CA GLY A 154 -6.12 -7.56 6.82
C GLY A 154 -6.02 -7.91 5.33
N ILE A 155 -6.96 -7.45 4.51
CA ILE A 155 -7.06 -7.71 3.08
C ILE A 155 -6.37 -6.58 2.31
N SER A 156 -5.42 -6.93 1.43
CA SER A 156 -4.75 -5.94 0.58
C SER A 156 -5.65 -5.45 -0.56
N ASN A 157 -5.22 -4.40 -1.26
CA ASN A 157 -5.83 -3.94 -2.51
C ASN A 157 -5.92 -5.02 -3.61
N LEU A 158 -5.16 -6.12 -3.49
CA LEU A 158 -5.23 -7.25 -4.42
C LEU A 158 -6.20 -8.36 -3.95
N GLY A 159 -6.96 -8.12 -2.88
CA GLY A 159 -7.82 -9.12 -2.27
C GLY A 159 -7.06 -10.21 -1.49
N LEU A 160 -5.79 -9.98 -1.15
CA LEU A 160 -4.94 -10.99 -0.52
C LEU A 160 -4.87 -10.79 1.00
N THR A 161 -4.99 -11.88 1.75
CA THR A 161 -4.77 -11.93 3.20
C THR A 161 -3.65 -12.92 3.54
N LEU A 162 -3.07 -12.78 4.74
CA LEU A 162 -2.13 -13.76 5.31
C LEU A 162 -2.83 -14.79 6.19
N ASP A 163 -4.10 -14.56 6.53
CA ASP A 163 -4.88 -15.46 7.37
C ASP A 163 -5.37 -16.64 6.51
N GLU A 164 -4.96 -17.87 6.83
CA GLU A 164 -5.29 -19.08 6.07
C GLU A 164 -6.79 -19.46 6.10
N GLU A 165 -7.64 -18.76 6.85
CA GLU A 165 -9.06 -19.10 7.05
C GLU A 165 -10.03 -18.51 6.01
N ALA A 166 -9.59 -17.63 5.10
CA ALA A 166 -10.49 -17.02 4.10
C ALA A 166 -10.78 -17.92 2.87
N GLY A 167 -10.33 -19.18 2.88
CA GLY A 167 -10.54 -20.16 1.80
C GLY A 167 -11.56 -21.25 2.11
N ALA A 168 -12.29 -21.16 3.22
CA ALA A 168 -13.25 -22.18 3.64
C ALA A 168 -14.55 -21.59 4.19
N GLU A 169 -15.32 -20.91 3.34
CA GLU A 169 -16.78 -20.80 3.47
C GLU A 169 -17.45 -20.79 2.08
#